data_AF-A0A7J7SBD1-F1
#
_entry.id   AF-A0A7J7SBD1-F1
#
_cell.length_a   1.000
_cell.length_b   1.000
_cell.length_c   1.000
_cell.angle_alpha   90.00
_cell.angle_beta   90.00
_cell.angle_gamma   90.00
#
_symmetry.space_group_name_H-M   'P 1'
#
loop_
_entity.id
_entity.type
_entity.pdbx_description
1 polymer ?
#
loop_
_entity_poly.entity_id
_entity_poly.type
_entity_poly.pdbx_seq_one_letter_code
_entity_poly.pdbx_strand_id
1 'polypeptide(L)'
;MVQELILILQALGLLRPSLGTLASRLLWELHAKVSELLPSLPSGSLQPLLSHPLDAPRWEALESLCQSLGDQYCCRRSLLLKRLDLTISAFHWSDRAEAQGEAMKAVLIPIRETMTPESDVSIAHILAARADLSRLVPATSKAARRGTICAINKVLMGNVPDRGGRPNELEAPMPSWQSRRENGGGWKAGRHCWGDKKKRKKK
;
A
#
# COMPACT_ATOMS: atom_id res chain seq x y z
N MET A 1 -23.23 -9.91 20.43
CA MET A 1 -23.00 -8.47 20.17
C MET A 1 -21.99 -8.37 19.04
N VAL A 2 -22.32 -7.68 17.95
CA VAL A 2 -21.38 -7.46 16.84
C VAL A 2 -20.16 -6.69 17.37
N GLN A 3 -18.94 -7.11 17.01
CA GLN A 3 -17.69 -6.53 17.50
C GLN A 3 -17.66 -4.99 17.31
N GLU A 4 -18.16 -4.51 16.17
CA GLU A 4 -18.25 -3.08 15.86
C GLU A 4 -19.07 -2.30 16.89
N LEU A 5 -20.19 -2.84 17.35
CA LEU A 5 -21.04 -2.19 18.34
C LEU A 5 -20.30 -2.01 19.67
N ILE A 6 -19.50 -3.00 20.07
CA ILE A 6 -18.69 -2.92 21.28
C ILE A 6 -17.64 -1.81 21.14
N LEU A 7 -16.97 -1.73 19.99
CA LEU A 7 -15.97 -0.71 19.71
C LEU A 7 -16.59 0.70 19.71
N ILE A 8 -17.78 0.87 19.13
CA ILE A 8 -18.51 2.14 19.14
C ILE A 8 -18.85 2.56 20.58
N LEU A 9 -19.39 1.65 21.39
CA LEU A 9 -19.73 1.95 22.79
C LEU A 9 -18.49 2.35 23.59
N GLN A 10 -17.37 1.64 23.41
CA GLN A 10 -16.10 1.98 24.05
C GLN A 10 -15.57 3.34 23.61
N ALA A 11 -15.62 3.65 22.31
CA ALA A 11 -15.18 4.94 21.77
C ALA A 11 -16.02 6.12 22.28
N LEU A 12 -17.33 5.88 22.50
CA LEU A 12 -18.26 6.89 23.01
C LEU A 12 -18.33 6.93 24.55
N GLY A 13 -17.60 6.05 25.24
CA GLY A 13 -17.61 5.95 26.70
C GLY A 13 -18.95 5.47 27.27
N LEU A 14 -19.75 4.74 26.48
CA LEU A 14 -21.05 4.21 26.87
C LEU A 14 -20.92 2.83 27.51
N LEU A 15 -21.81 2.54 28.47
CA LEU A 15 -21.85 1.25 29.14
C LEU A 15 -22.35 0.16 28.17
N ARG A 16 -21.89 -1.07 28.40
CA ARG A 16 -22.39 -2.23 27.64
C ARG A 16 -23.87 -2.46 28.02
N PRO A 17 -24.77 -2.61 27.03
CA PRO A 17 -26.18 -2.85 27.30
C PRO A 17 -26.38 -4.15 28.07
N SER A 18 -27.37 -4.15 28.97
CA SER A 18 -27.82 -5.36 29.66
C SER A 18 -28.62 -6.26 28.71
N LEU A 19 -28.66 -7.56 29.02
CA LEU A 19 -29.44 -8.53 28.27
C LEU A 19 -30.92 -8.12 28.27
N GLY A 20 -31.52 -7.94 27.09
CA GLY A 20 -32.91 -7.48 26.93
C GLY A 20 -33.08 -5.98 26.66
N THR A 21 -31.98 -5.21 26.58
CA THR A 21 -32.06 -3.81 26.14
C THR A 21 -32.62 -3.72 24.71
N LEU A 22 -33.66 -2.90 24.52
CA LEU A 22 -34.26 -2.68 23.20
C LEU A 22 -33.26 -2.01 22.26
N ALA A 23 -33.16 -2.51 21.02
CA ALA A 23 -32.27 -1.96 20.00
C ALA A 23 -32.55 -0.47 19.71
N SER A 24 -33.82 -0.07 19.70
CA SER A 24 -34.24 1.32 19.49
C SER A 24 -33.69 2.26 20.57
N ARG A 25 -33.71 1.83 21.84
CA ARG A 25 -33.17 2.61 22.96
C ARG A 25 -31.66 2.76 22.83
N LEU A 26 -30.96 1.69 22.49
CA LEU A 26 -29.51 1.73 22.28
C LEU A 26 -29.12 2.65 21.11
N LEU A 27 -29.85 2.58 19.99
CA LEU A 27 -29.63 3.50 18.86
C LEU A 27 -29.89 4.96 19.23
N TRP A 28 -30.90 5.22 20.07
CA TRP A 28 -31.19 6.56 20.56
C TRP A 28 -30.08 7.10 21.46
N GLU A 29 -29.58 6.28 22.40
CA GLU A 29 -28.46 6.64 23.28
C GLU A 29 -27.18 6.91 22.48
N LEU A 30 -26.89 6.08 21.47
CA LEU A 30 -25.79 6.29 20.53
C LEU A 30 -25.93 7.60 19.76
N HIS A 31 -27.11 7.83 19.16
CA HIS A 31 -27.38 9.05 18.40
C HIS A 31 -27.26 10.30 19.28
N ALA A 32 -27.79 10.26 20.50
CA ALA A 32 -27.68 11.36 21.46
C ALA A 32 -26.22 11.67 21.79
N LYS A 33 -25.41 10.63 22.06
CA LYS A 33 -23.99 10.82 22.41
C LYS A 33 -23.17 11.34 21.23
N VAL A 34 -23.42 10.83 20.02
CA VAL A 34 -22.77 11.33 18.80
C VAL A 34 -23.15 12.79 18.54
N SER A 35 -24.42 13.14 18.72
CA SER A 35 -24.92 14.51 18.53
C SER A 35 -24.33 15.49 19.55
N GLU A 36 -24.09 15.05 20.79
CA GLU A 36 -23.41 15.83 21.83
C GLU A 36 -21.94 16.12 21.46
N LEU A 37 -21.24 15.14 20.90
CA LEU A 37 -19.81 15.25 20.56
C LEU A 37 -19.55 15.94 19.23
N LEU A 38 -20.50 15.89 18.30
CA LEU A 38 -20.36 16.42 16.95
C LEU A 38 -19.86 17.88 16.88
N PRO A 39 -20.36 18.83 17.70
CA PRO A 39 -19.91 20.23 17.64
C PRO A 39 -18.46 20.43 18.10
N SER A 40 -17.88 19.48 18.84
CA SER A 40 -16.48 19.56 19.28
C SER A 40 -15.47 19.20 18.19
N LEU A 41 -15.93 18.59 17.09
CA LEU A 41 -15.07 18.14 16.00
C LEU A 41 -14.79 19.27 15.00
N PRO A 42 -13.59 19.30 14.39
CA PRO A 42 -13.30 20.21 13.29
C PRO A 42 -14.31 20.07 12.13
N SER A 43 -14.62 21.18 11.47
CA SER A 43 -15.52 21.19 10.30
C SER A 43 -15.06 20.21 9.23
N GLY A 44 -15.99 19.45 8.67
CA GLY A 44 -15.71 18.46 7.62
C GLY A 44 -15.22 17.11 8.14
N SER A 45 -15.02 16.94 9.45
CA SER A 45 -14.58 15.67 10.02
C SER A 45 -15.46 14.50 9.57
N LEU A 46 -16.77 14.56 9.77
CA LEU A 46 -17.69 13.46 9.47
C LEU A 46 -18.21 13.42 8.03
N GLN A 47 -17.56 14.07 7.06
CA GLN A 47 -18.04 14.01 5.68
C GLN A 47 -17.95 12.56 5.16
N PRO A 48 -19.06 11.97 4.68
CA PRO A 48 -19.05 10.63 4.12
C PRO A 48 -18.27 10.64 2.80
N LEU A 49 -17.58 9.54 2.51
CA LEU A 49 -16.91 9.35 1.24
C LEU A 49 -17.93 9.20 0.10
N LEU A 50 -19.02 8.48 0.36
CA LEU A 50 -20.11 8.29 -0.58
C LEU A 50 -21.22 9.33 -0.30
N SER A 51 -21.23 10.40 -1.09
CA SER A 51 -22.17 11.52 -0.92
C SER A 51 -23.44 11.39 -1.76
N HIS A 52 -23.48 10.46 -2.71
CA HIS A 52 -24.63 10.29 -3.60
C HIS A 52 -25.64 9.28 -3.04
N PRO A 53 -26.95 9.57 -3.14
CA PRO A 53 -27.96 8.60 -2.75
C PRO A 53 -27.87 7.36 -3.65
N LEU A 54 -28.05 6.19 -3.03
CA LEU A 54 -28.06 4.90 -3.71
C LEU A 54 -29.51 4.52 -4.01
N ASP A 55 -29.87 4.54 -5.28
CA ASP A 55 -31.09 3.95 -5.80
C ASP A 55 -30.89 2.44 -6.02
N ALA A 56 -31.98 1.70 -6.27
CA ALA A 56 -31.93 0.25 -6.47
C ALA A 56 -30.85 -0.22 -7.47
N PRO A 57 -30.72 0.36 -8.68
CA PRO A 57 -29.68 -0.09 -9.62
C PRO A 57 -28.26 0.22 -9.14
N ARG A 58 -28.04 1.32 -8.39
CA ARG A 58 -26.72 1.59 -7.80
C ARG A 58 -26.37 0.65 -6.65
N TRP A 59 -27.36 0.19 -5.88
CA TRP A 59 -27.14 -0.84 -4.87
C TRP A 59 -26.66 -2.14 -5.50
N GLU A 60 -27.34 -2.61 -6.55
CA GLU A 60 -26.93 -3.82 -7.29
C GLU A 60 -25.52 -3.67 -7.90
N ALA A 61 -25.24 -2.51 -8.50
CA ALA A 61 -23.91 -2.22 -9.05
C ALA A 61 -22.83 -2.19 -7.96
N LEU A 62 -23.13 -1.61 -6.80
CA LEU A 62 -22.22 -1.55 -5.66
C LEU A 62 -21.94 -2.95 -5.11
N GLU A 63 -22.96 -3.79 -4.95
CA GLU A 63 -22.83 -5.19 -4.52
C GLU A 63 -21.95 -5.98 -5.49
N SER A 64 -22.21 -5.87 -6.78
CA SER A 64 -21.42 -6.52 -7.84
C SER A 64 -19.94 -6.08 -7.80
N LEU A 65 -19.70 -4.77 -7.62
CA LEU A 65 -18.34 -4.23 -7.51
C LEU A 65 -17.64 -4.72 -6.23
N CYS A 66 -18.34 -4.76 -5.10
CA CYS A 66 -17.79 -5.28 -3.85
C CYS A 66 -17.39 -6.75 -3.98
N GLN A 67 -18.24 -7.57 -4.61
CA GLN A 67 -17.93 -8.97 -4.87
C GLN A 67 -16.71 -9.12 -5.77
N SER A 68 -16.70 -8.45 -6.93
CA SER A 68 -15.59 -8.53 -7.88
C SER A 68 -14.26 -8.08 -7.27
N LEU A 69 -14.26 -6.98 -6.52
CA LEU A 69 -13.07 -6.51 -5.83
C LEU A 69 -12.66 -7.46 -4.71
N GLY A 70 -13.62 -7.98 -3.93
CA GLY A 70 -13.38 -8.99 -2.90
C GLY A 70 -12.65 -10.20 -3.46
N ASP A 71 -13.11 -10.75 -4.58
CA ASP A 71 -12.49 -11.89 -5.26
C ASP A 71 -11.07 -11.56 -5.73
N GLN A 72 -10.88 -10.40 -6.36
CA GLN A 72 -9.54 -9.96 -6.80
C GLN A 72 -8.57 -9.78 -5.63
N TYR A 73 -9.01 -9.13 -4.53
CA TYR A 73 -8.19 -8.93 -3.35
C TYR A 73 -7.87 -10.25 -2.66
N CYS A 74 -8.83 -11.18 -2.61
CA CYS A 74 -8.63 -12.53 -2.09
C CYS A 74 -7.55 -13.28 -2.88
N CYS A 75 -7.59 -13.24 -4.22
CA CYS A 75 -6.55 -13.82 -5.06
C CYS A 75 -5.17 -13.17 -4.81
N ARG A 76 -5.11 -11.83 -4.75
CA ARG A 76 -3.85 -11.11 -4.46
C ARG A 76 -3.29 -11.46 -3.08
N ARG A 77 -4.13 -11.50 -2.05
CA ARG A 77 -3.73 -11.90 -0.69
C ARG A 77 -3.25 -13.34 -0.66
N SER A 78 -3.94 -14.26 -1.32
CA SER A 78 -3.52 -15.66 -1.44
C SER A 78 -2.12 -15.80 -2.05
N LEU A 79 -1.83 -15.04 -3.12
CA LEU A 79 -0.50 -15.01 -3.73
C LEU A 79 0.55 -14.48 -2.74
N LEU A 80 0.27 -13.37 -2.05
CA LEU A 80 1.20 -12.79 -1.08
C LEU A 80 1.48 -13.73 0.09
N LEU A 81 0.46 -14.42 0.60
CA LEU A 81 0.60 -15.43 1.64
C LEU A 81 1.44 -16.60 1.16
N LYS A 82 1.20 -17.10 -0.05
CA LYS A 82 2.01 -18.18 -0.61
C LYS A 82 3.47 -17.75 -0.82
N ARG A 83 3.69 -16.51 -1.25
CA ARG A 83 5.04 -15.93 -1.38
C ARG A 83 5.73 -15.83 -0.03
N LEU A 84 5.02 -15.42 1.01
CA LEU A 84 5.52 -15.42 2.38
C LEU A 84 5.94 -16.84 2.79
N ASP A 85 5.08 -17.83 2.60
CA ASP A 85 5.36 -19.23 2.93
C ASP A 85 6.64 -19.74 2.24
N LEU A 86 6.76 -19.50 0.93
CA LEU A 86 7.96 -19.86 0.17
C LEU A 86 9.22 -19.12 0.65
N THR A 87 9.09 -17.87 1.06
CA THR A 87 10.22 -17.09 1.60
C THR A 87 10.68 -17.69 2.92
N ILE A 88 9.74 -18.09 3.79
CA ILE A 88 10.04 -18.76 5.07
C ILE A 88 10.71 -20.12 4.82
N SER A 89 10.23 -20.89 3.84
CA SER A 89 10.85 -22.14 3.43
C SER A 89 12.27 -21.94 2.89
N ALA A 90 12.52 -20.91 2.08
CA ALA A 90 13.84 -20.64 1.50
C ALA A 90 14.90 -20.32 2.56
N PHE A 91 14.53 -19.75 3.71
CA PHE A 91 15.46 -19.53 4.80
C PHE A 91 16.05 -20.85 5.35
N HIS A 92 15.37 -21.99 5.17
CA HIS A 92 15.87 -23.30 5.63
C HIS A 92 16.93 -23.92 4.70
N TRP A 93 17.33 -23.26 3.61
CA TRP A 93 18.28 -23.81 2.62
C TRP A 93 19.76 -23.63 2.99
N SER A 94 20.06 -23.07 4.16
CA SER A 94 21.45 -22.98 4.66
C SER A 94 21.61 -23.76 5.94
N ASP A 95 22.73 -24.47 6.09
CA ASP A 95 23.04 -25.31 7.26
C ASP A 95 22.91 -24.53 8.59
N ARG A 96 23.29 -23.24 8.57
CA ARG A 96 23.18 -22.34 9.73
C ARG A 96 21.74 -22.05 10.12
N ALA A 97 20.86 -21.93 9.13
CA ALA A 97 19.45 -21.60 9.36
C ALA A 97 18.61 -22.84 9.62
N GLU A 98 19.00 -24.01 9.10
CA GLU A 98 18.38 -25.29 9.44
C GLU A 98 18.44 -25.56 10.95
N ALA A 99 19.61 -25.32 11.58
CA ALA A 99 19.77 -25.41 13.03
C ALA A 99 18.87 -24.45 13.84
N GLN A 100 18.37 -23.39 13.23
CA GLN A 100 17.47 -22.40 13.84
C GLN A 100 16.03 -22.49 13.32
N GLY A 101 15.73 -23.48 12.47
CA GLY A 101 14.47 -23.60 11.76
C GLY A 101 13.27 -23.74 12.69
N GLU A 102 13.39 -24.57 13.72
CA GLU A 102 12.31 -24.78 14.71
C GLU A 102 12.03 -23.51 15.53
N ALA A 103 13.07 -22.79 15.95
CA ALA A 103 12.90 -21.51 16.65
C ALA A 103 12.22 -20.45 15.76
N MET A 104 12.58 -20.42 14.47
CA MET A 104 11.97 -19.51 13.50
C MET A 104 10.49 -19.87 13.22
N LYS A 105 10.18 -21.15 13.02
CA LYS A 105 8.81 -21.64 12.84
C LYS A 105 7.93 -21.32 14.04
N ALA A 106 8.43 -21.51 15.26
CA ALA A 106 7.70 -21.21 16.49
C ALA A 106 7.25 -19.75 16.58
N VAL A 107 8.02 -18.82 16.00
CA VAL A 107 7.65 -17.39 15.94
C VAL A 107 6.72 -17.08 14.77
N LEU A 108 6.97 -17.65 13.59
CA LEU A 108 6.27 -17.26 12.35
C LEU A 108 4.93 -17.96 12.15
N ILE A 109 4.76 -19.21 12.60
CA ILE A 109 3.52 -19.98 12.41
C ILE A 109 2.32 -19.27 13.07
N PRO A 110 2.37 -18.84 14.34
CA PRO A 110 1.24 -18.15 14.97
C PRO A 110 0.84 -16.88 14.22
N ILE A 111 1.82 -16.12 13.72
CA ILE A 111 1.57 -14.91 12.92
C ILE A 111 0.88 -15.31 11.61
N ARG A 112 1.37 -16.34 10.94
CA ARG A 112 0.84 -16.82 9.66
C ARG A 112 -0.60 -17.34 9.77
N GLU A 113 -0.95 -17.99 10.87
CA GLU A 113 -2.29 -18.53 11.16
C GLU A 113 -3.34 -17.42 11.33
N THR A 114 -2.95 -16.25 11.84
CA THR A 114 -3.85 -15.10 11.92
C THR A 114 -4.12 -14.43 10.56
N MET A 115 -3.36 -14.77 9.52
CA MET A 115 -3.46 -14.13 8.22
C MET A 115 -4.36 -14.92 7.26
N THR A 116 -5.48 -14.31 6.93
CA THR A 116 -6.49 -14.85 6.02
C THR A 116 -6.40 -14.22 4.63
N PRO A 117 -6.73 -14.93 3.55
CA PRO A 117 -6.92 -14.33 2.23
C PRO A 117 -8.23 -13.54 2.11
N GLU A 118 -9.23 -13.85 2.93
CA GLU A 118 -10.54 -13.20 2.91
C GLU A 118 -10.46 -11.70 3.29
N SER A 119 -11.34 -10.90 2.72
CA SER A 119 -11.47 -9.48 3.06
C SER A 119 -12.50 -9.28 4.17
N ASP A 120 -12.14 -8.52 5.19
CA ASP A 120 -13.07 -8.11 6.27
C ASP A 120 -13.94 -6.89 5.87
N VAL A 121 -13.76 -6.37 4.65
CA VAL A 121 -14.45 -5.18 4.16
C VAL A 121 -15.82 -5.56 3.60
N SER A 122 -16.87 -5.01 4.22
CA SER A 122 -18.26 -5.16 3.77
C SER A 122 -18.83 -3.84 3.23
N ILE A 123 -20.02 -3.89 2.63
CA ILE A 123 -20.73 -2.69 2.17
C ILE A 123 -20.98 -1.70 3.31
N ALA A 124 -21.24 -2.19 4.53
CA ALA A 124 -21.38 -1.35 5.71
C ALA A 124 -20.12 -0.51 5.98
N HIS A 125 -18.93 -1.10 5.77
CA HIS A 125 -17.65 -0.37 5.91
C HIS A 125 -17.50 0.73 4.84
N ILE A 126 -18.00 0.50 3.64
CA ILE A 126 -17.96 1.49 2.55
C ILE A 126 -18.89 2.67 2.86
N LEU A 127 -20.09 2.38 3.37
CA LEU A 127 -21.05 3.42 3.76
C LEU A 127 -20.58 4.22 4.98
N ALA A 128 -19.89 3.57 5.92
CA ALA A 128 -19.28 4.21 7.06
C ALA A 128 -17.98 4.97 6.71
N ALA A 129 -17.44 4.77 5.50
CA ALA A 129 -16.18 5.38 5.10
C ALA A 129 -16.32 6.91 5.01
N ARG A 130 -15.38 7.62 5.62
CA ARG A 130 -15.31 9.08 5.63
C ARG A 130 -14.36 9.59 4.55
N ALA A 131 -14.53 10.84 4.15
CA ALA A 131 -13.77 11.47 3.07
C ALA A 131 -12.25 11.46 3.33
N ASP A 132 -11.82 11.52 4.59
CA ASP A 132 -10.42 11.46 5.01
C ASP A 132 -9.76 10.10 4.71
N LEU A 133 -10.52 9.00 4.69
CA LEU A 133 -10.04 7.66 4.33
C LEU A 133 -9.63 7.55 2.85
N SER A 134 -10.13 8.43 1.98
CA SER A 134 -9.70 8.47 0.57
C SER A 134 -8.26 8.95 0.37
N ARG A 135 -7.64 9.53 1.41
CA ARG A 135 -6.30 10.06 1.32
C ARG A 135 -5.28 8.93 1.33
N LEU A 136 -4.78 8.59 0.14
CA LEU A 136 -3.68 7.65 -0.03
C LEU A 136 -2.40 8.23 0.60
N VAL A 137 -1.93 7.61 1.68
CA VAL A 137 -0.63 7.90 2.27
C VAL A 137 0.40 6.96 1.63
N PRO A 138 1.44 7.47 0.95
CA PRO A 138 2.46 6.62 0.37
C PRO A 138 3.10 5.71 1.43
N ALA A 139 3.22 4.42 1.12
CA ALA A 139 3.90 3.46 1.99
C ALA A 139 5.38 3.81 2.23
N THR A 140 5.98 4.59 1.32
CA THR A 140 7.34 5.11 1.42
C THR A 140 7.42 6.47 2.13
N SER A 141 6.30 7.00 2.62
CA SER A 141 6.27 8.30 3.31
C SER A 141 7.14 8.29 4.56
N LYS A 142 7.63 9.47 4.93
CA LYS A 142 8.42 9.69 6.15
C LYS A 142 7.71 9.16 7.40
N ALA A 143 6.39 9.34 7.47
CA ALA A 143 5.57 8.86 8.57
C ALA A 143 5.53 7.32 8.64
N ALA A 144 5.25 6.65 7.51
CA ALA A 144 5.28 5.18 7.43
C ALA A 144 6.67 4.61 7.75
N ARG A 145 7.73 5.28 7.28
CA ARG A 145 9.13 4.87 7.55
C ARG A 145 9.54 5.07 9.01
N ARG A 146 9.04 6.10 9.70
CA ARG A 146 9.26 6.27 11.15
C ARG A 146 8.68 5.13 11.98
N GLY A 147 7.50 4.62 11.61
CA GLY A 147 6.87 3.49 12.28
C GLY A 147 7.50 2.13 11.97
N THR A 148 8.32 2.04 10.92
CA THR A 148 8.97 0.79 10.47
C THR A 148 10.50 0.81 10.65
N ILE A 149 11.00 1.72 11.50
CA ILE A 149 12.41 1.75 11.89
C ILE A 149 12.75 0.44 12.60
N CYS A 150 13.76 -0.27 12.11
CA CYS A 150 14.26 -1.48 12.74
C CYS A 150 15.78 -1.54 12.66
N ALA A 151 16.37 -2.56 13.30
CA ALA A 151 17.82 -2.76 13.28
C ALA A 151 18.41 -2.89 11.86
N ILE A 152 17.59 -3.20 10.86
CA ILE A 152 17.99 -3.26 9.44
C ILE A 152 17.72 -1.92 8.74
N ASN A 153 16.51 -1.38 8.89
CA ASN A 153 16.10 -0.11 8.30
C ASN A 153 16.25 1.04 9.32
N LYS A 154 17.49 1.38 9.66
CA LYS A 154 17.79 2.39 10.70
C LYS A 154 17.70 3.84 10.20
N VAL A 155 18.07 4.08 8.94
CA VAL A 155 18.31 5.44 8.43
C VAL A 155 17.10 5.94 7.64
N LEU A 156 16.49 7.00 8.14
CA LEU A 156 15.47 7.74 7.41
C LEU A 156 16.15 8.73 6.47
N MET A 157 16.18 8.41 5.17
CA MET A 157 16.69 9.35 4.17
C MET A 157 15.83 10.62 4.18
N GLY A 158 16.49 11.78 4.27
CA GLY A 158 15.85 13.09 4.20
C GLY A 158 15.36 13.42 2.79
N ASN A 159 15.04 14.69 2.53
CA ASN A 159 14.76 15.14 1.17
C ASN A 159 15.99 14.89 0.29
N VAL A 160 15.89 13.91 -0.61
CA VAL A 160 16.92 13.63 -1.61
C VAL A 160 16.71 14.63 -2.75
N PRO A 161 17.68 15.51 -3.04
CA PRO A 161 17.59 16.41 -4.18
C PRO A 161 17.36 15.60 -5.46
N ASP A 162 16.59 16.14 -6.39
CA ASP A 162 16.39 15.49 -7.68
C ASP A 162 17.77 15.22 -8.31
N ARG A 163 18.05 13.95 -8.58
CA ARG A 163 19.34 13.53 -9.15
C ARG A 163 19.37 13.67 -10.67
N GLY A 164 18.32 14.23 -11.26
CA GLY A 164 18.19 14.45 -12.70
C GLY A 164 18.08 13.15 -13.48
N GLY A 165 17.83 13.27 -14.78
CA GLY A 165 17.75 12.13 -15.69
C GLY A 165 16.35 11.55 -15.82
N ARG A 166 15.29 12.35 -15.60
CA ARG A 166 13.97 11.96 -16.12
C ARG A 166 14.13 11.80 -17.63
N PRO A 167 13.72 10.68 -18.23
CA PRO A 167 13.88 10.45 -19.66
C PRO A 167 13.31 11.59 -20.53
N ASN A 168 12.32 12.32 -20.01
CA ASN A 168 11.66 13.44 -20.67
C ASN A 168 12.44 14.76 -20.59
N GLU A 169 13.44 14.87 -19.72
CA GLU A 169 14.31 16.05 -19.53
C GLU A 169 15.62 15.92 -20.32
N LEU A 170 15.91 14.73 -20.85
CA LEU A 170 17.05 14.48 -21.72
C LEU A 170 16.62 14.76 -23.16
N GLU A 171 16.97 15.93 -23.68
CA GLU A 171 16.93 16.17 -25.12
C GLU A 171 17.92 15.20 -25.78
N ALA A 172 17.39 14.22 -26.54
CA ALA A 172 18.25 13.33 -27.29
C ALA A 172 19.06 14.18 -28.29
N PRO A 173 20.41 14.13 -28.27
CA PRO A 173 21.19 14.91 -29.23
C PRO A 173 20.80 14.43 -30.63
N MET A 174 20.16 15.31 -31.40
CA MET A 174 19.74 15.01 -32.76
C MET A 174 20.99 14.66 -33.58
N PRO A 175 21.13 13.43 -34.12
CA PRO A 175 22.26 13.12 -34.98
C PRO A 175 22.09 13.90 -36.29
N SER A 176 23.06 14.76 -36.62
CA SER A 176 23.09 15.44 -37.91
C SER A 176 23.33 14.40 -39.02
N TRP A 177 22.35 14.19 -39.88
CA TRP A 177 22.52 13.42 -41.11
C TRP A 177 23.40 14.21 -42.08
N GLN A 178 24.63 13.76 -42.29
CA GLN A 178 25.46 14.25 -43.39
C GLN A 178 25.07 13.47 -44.65
N SER A 179 24.76 14.18 -45.74
CA SER A 179 24.54 13.51 -47.01
C SER A 179 25.80 12.75 -47.40
N ARG A 180 25.62 11.52 -47.89
CA ARG A 180 26.71 10.75 -48.50
C ARG A 180 27.24 11.61 -49.65
N ARG A 181 28.47 12.10 -49.53
CA ARG A 181 29.13 12.84 -50.62
C ARG A 181 29.14 11.94 -51.85
N GLU A 182 28.35 12.28 -52.87
CA GLU A 182 28.58 11.84 -54.25
C GLU A 182 29.82 12.56 -54.74
N ASN A 183 31.00 12.05 -54.37
CA ASN A 183 32.16 12.28 -55.19
C ASN A 183 32.93 10.98 -55.28
N GLY A 184 32.86 10.38 -56.46
CA GLY A 184 33.59 9.18 -56.81
C GLY A 184 35.08 9.37 -56.58
N GLY A 185 35.70 8.37 -55.98
CA GLY A 185 37.13 8.34 -55.72
C GLY A 185 37.44 7.13 -54.87
N GLY A 186 37.75 6.02 -55.56
CA GLY A 186 38.03 4.77 -54.89
C GLY A 186 39.26 4.81 -53.99
N TRP A 187 39.37 3.72 -53.24
CA TRP A 187 40.56 3.14 -52.63
C TRP A 187 40.75 3.30 -51.12
N LYS A 188 41.05 2.12 -50.57
CA LYS A 188 41.76 1.79 -49.34
C LYS A 188 40.93 1.62 -48.07
N ALA A 189 40.64 0.34 -47.84
CA ALA A 189 40.64 -0.28 -46.52
C ALA A 189 41.67 0.40 -45.58
N GLY A 190 41.16 0.97 -44.50
CA GLY A 190 41.94 1.69 -43.51
C GLY A 190 41.38 1.48 -42.11
N ARG A 191 41.85 0.42 -41.46
CA ARG A 191 42.10 0.28 -40.01
C ARG A 191 41.16 1.05 -39.07
N HIS A 192 40.21 0.35 -38.44
CA HIS A 192 39.72 0.77 -37.14
C HIS A 192 40.78 0.47 -36.07
N CYS A 193 41.59 1.48 -35.77
CA CYS A 193 42.42 1.50 -34.58
C CYS A 193 41.52 1.89 -33.39
N TRP A 194 41.28 0.95 -32.47
CA TRP A 194 40.64 1.22 -31.19
C TRP A 194 41.54 2.16 -30.39
N GLY A 195 41.05 3.37 -30.12
CA GLY A 195 41.77 4.38 -29.35
C GLY A 195 41.90 3.99 -27.88
N ASP A 196 43.15 3.86 -27.44
CA ASP A 196 43.59 3.69 -26.06
C ASP A 196 43.03 4.76 -25.10
N LYS A 197 42.39 4.31 -24.03
CA LYS A 197 42.07 5.13 -22.85
C LYS A 197 43.36 5.48 -22.10
N LYS A 198 43.87 6.70 -22.31
CA LYS A 198 44.92 7.30 -21.45
C LYS A 198 44.42 7.43 -20.00
N LYS A 199 45.03 6.65 -19.10
CA LYS A 199 44.98 6.88 -17.64
C LYS A 199 45.69 8.19 -17.30
N ARG A 200 44.99 9.14 -16.67
CA ARG A 200 45.60 10.32 -16.02
C ARG A 200 46.38 9.84 -14.77
N LYS A 201 47.68 10.14 -14.72
CA LYS A 201 48.48 10.09 -13.47
C LYS A 201 48.09 11.27 -12.59
N LYS A 202 47.84 11.00 -11.31
CA LYS A 202 47.83 11.99 -10.22
C LYS A 202 49.27 12.51 -10.01
N LYS A 203 49.41 13.83 -9.87
CA LYS A 203 50.44 14.44 -9.04
C LYS A 203 49.90 14.53 -7.62
#